data_AF-A0A7J6APK4-F1
#
_entry.id   AF-A0A7J6APK4-F1
#
_cell.length_a   1.000
_cell.length_b   1.000
_cell.length_c   1.000
_cell.angle_alpha   90.00
_cell.angle_beta   90.00
_cell.angle_gamma   90.00
#
_symmetry.space_group_name_H-M   'P 1'
#
loop_
_entity.id
_entity.type
_entity.pdbx_description
1 polymer ?
#
loop_
_entity_poly.entity_id
_entity_poly.type
_entity_poly.pdbx_seq_one_letter_code
_entity_poly.pdbx_strand_id
1 'polypeptide(L)'
;MRLLKIVVFLDESLLEIELVLPNGNTEKGEDNGGVLRDALSEYWETFIMKCTTGNLLKIPMTRHDMKDEWEHVAKVMVICYNMVKYFPILMAKPFFSYCLGLDLFSTFLETFSIEEKEIAEQAMKDFQTISGREECLDFLETHDVKLFVTEANVRKTLLEVSHKKIVQDPAYIAECWSSVIKGLKLPQEDWMKCWPASLLHPGRLLPCYNMRSTREKIRFLIFLRSL
;
A
#
# COMPACT_ATOMS: atom_id res chain seq x y z
N MET A 1 -9.79 21.92 -9.28
CA MET A 1 -9.07 20.70 -8.87
C MET A 1 -8.21 21.04 -7.65
N ARG A 2 -8.40 20.39 -6.51
CA ARG A 2 -7.67 20.67 -5.27
C ARG A 2 -6.44 19.76 -5.19
N LEU A 3 -5.31 20.28 -4.71
CA LEU A 3 -4.10 19.49 -4.47
C LEU A 3 -3.91 19.40 -2.95
N LEU A 4 -4.12 18.21 -2.40
CA LEU A 4 -3.84 17.99 -1.00
C LEU A 4 -2.33 17.79 -0.80
N LYS A 5 -1.71 18.63 0.04
CA LYS A 5 -0.30 18.54 0.37
C LYS A 5 -0.15 18.25 1.85
N ILE A 6 0.34 17.06 2.17
CA ILE A 6 0.69 16.71 3.56
C ILE A 6 2.18 17.01 3.76
N VAL A 7 2.48 17.91 4.71
CA VAL A 7 3.85 18.22 5.11
C VAL A 7 4.12 17.54 6.44
N VAL A 8 5.13 16.68 6.45
CA VAL A 8 5.49 15.93 7.65
C VAL A 8 6.81 16.43 8.19
N PHE A 9 6.82 16.85 9.46
CA PHE A 9 8.02 17.30 10.14
C PHE A 9 8.61 16.15 10.96
N LEU A 10 9.78 15.65 10.54
CA LEU A 10 10.40 14.44 11.10
C LEU A 10 10.93 14.61 12.52
N ASP A 11 11.27 15.83 12.93
CA ASP A 11 11.90 16.10 14.24
C ASP A 11 10.85 16.26 15.37
N GLU A 12 9.63 16.69 15.04
CA GLU A 12 8.67 17.12 16.07
C GLU A 12 7.52 16.13 16.31
N SER A 13 7.47 14.97 15.63
CA SER A 13 6.27 14.12 15.60
C SER A 13 5.00 14.93 15.27
N LEU A 14 5.15 15.98 14.46
CA LEU A 14 4.11 16.95 14.18
C LEU A 14 3.72 16.83 12.71
N LEU A 15 2.43 16.60 12.50
CA LEU A 15 1.80 16.47 11.19
C LEU A 15 1.07 17.79 10.90
N GLU A 16 1.56 18.57 9.93
CA GLU A 16 0.86 19.76 9.44
C GLU A 16 0.29 19.47 8.06
N ILE A 17 -1.01 19.64 7.91
CA ILE A 17 -1.67 19.46 6.62
C ILE A 17 -1.92 20.84 6.01
N GLU A 18 -1.40 21.04 4.80
CA GLU A 18 -1.62 22.24 4.02
C GLU A 18 -2.50 21.89 2.80
N LEU A 19 -3.67 22.50 2.70
CA LEU A 19 -4.48 22.42 1.48
C LEU A 19 -3.89 23.38 0.44
N VAL A 20 -3.45 22.86 -0.70
CA VAL A 20 -2.96 23.70 -1.81
C VAL A 20 -4.08 23.86 -2.83
N LEU A 21 -4.55 25.09 -2.97
CA LEU A 21 -5.53 25.46 -3.97
C LEU A 21 -4.92 25.38 -5.38
N PRO A 22 -5.75 25.24 -6.43
CA PRO A 22 -5.27 25.19 -7.82
C PRO A 22 -4.46 26.42 -8.28
N ASN A 23 -4.56 27.54 -7.56
CA ASN A 23 -3.77 28.76 -7.80
C ASN A 23 -2.38 28.74 -7.10
N GLY A 24 -2.03 27.64 -6.42
CA GLY A 24 -0.77 27.49 -5.67
C GLY A 24 -0.78 28.08 -4.26
N ASN A 25 -1.87 28.72 -3.83
CA ASN A 25 -1.99 29.26 -2.48
C ASN A 25 -2.35 28.17 -1.46
N THR A 26 -1.88 28.33 -0.23
CA THR A 26 -2.16 27.42 0.89
C THR A 26 -3.33 27.93 1.73
N GLU A 27 -4.29 27.08 2.02
CA GLU A 27 -5.28 27.31 3.08
C GLU A 27 -4.80 26.63 4.36
N LYS A 28 -4.74 27.40 5.45
CA LYS A 28 -4.49 26.87 6.80
C LYS A 28 -5.84 26.60 7.47
N GLY A 29 -6.16 25.33 7.65
CA GLY A 29 -7.28 24.92 8.50
C GLY A 29 -6.85 24.90 9.96
N GLU A 30 -7.62 25.52 10.85
CA GLU A 30 -7.50 25.33 12.29
C GLU A 30 -8.25 24.04 12.64
N ASP A 31 -7.55 23.01 13.14
CA ASP A 31 -8.13 21.66 13.26
C ASP A 31 -8.31 21.19 14.71
N ASN A 32 -9.50 20.68 15.00
CA ASN A 32 -9.86 19.93 16.21
C ASN A 32 -9.92 18.40 15.98
N GLY A 33 -9.25 17.90 14.94
CA GLY A 33 -9.15 16.49 14.54
C GLY A 33 -10.10 16.05 13.42
N GLY A 34 -10.95 16.94 12.90
CA GLY A 34 -11.86 16.66 11.77
C GLY A 34 -11.16 16.85 10.42
N VAL A 35 -10.49 17.98 10.26
CA VAL A 35 -9.79 18.36 9.02
C VAL A 35 -8.61 17.43 8.76
N LEU A 36 -7.90 16.99 9.80
CA LEU A 36 -6.81 16.01 9.69
C LEU A 36 -7.31 14.68 9.13
N ARG A 37 -8.46 14.18 9.59
CA ARG A 37 -9.01 12.89 9.13
C ARG A 37 -9.48 12.95 7.68
N ASP A 38 -10.15 14.03 7.30
CA ASP A 38 -10.64 14.22 5.93
C ASP A 38 -9.46 14.31 4.97
N ALA A 39 -8.43 15.08 5.32
CA ALA A 39 -7.22 15.21 4.52
C ALA A 39 -6.42 13.90 4.44
N LEU A 40 -6.28 13.16 5.54
CA LEU A 40 -5.64 11.85 5.49
C LEU A 40 -6.40 10.87 4.60
N SER A 41 -7.73 10.89 4.66
CA SER A 41 -8.56 10.03 3.82
C SER A 41 -8.40 10.40 2.34
N GLU A 42 -8.44 11.69 2.00
CA GLU A 42 -8.20 12.18 0.63
C GLU A 42 -6.79 11.82 0.13
N TYR A 43 -5.77 11.93 0.98
CA TYR A 43 -4.40 11.55 0.66
C TYR A 43 -4.29 10.07 0.30
N TRP A 44 -4.82 9.19 1.16
CA TRP A 44 -4.72 7.75 0.94
C TRP A 44 -5.59 7.28 -0.23
N GLU A 45 -6.78 7.85 -0.42
CA GLU A 45 -7.61 7.59 -1.60
C GLU A 45 -6.88 7.98 -2.89
N THR A 46 -6.25 9.15 -2.91
CA THR A 46 -5.47 9.62 -4.06
C THR A 46 -4.26 8.71 -4.32
N PHE A 47 -3.53 8.33 -3.26
CA PHE A 47 -2.40 7.41 -3.36
C PHE A 47 -2.84 6.05 -3.93
N ILE A 48 -3.91 5.47 -3.38
CA ILE A 48 -4.45 4.18 -3.83
C ILE A 48 -4.89 4.27 -5.29
N MET A 49 -5.59 5.33 -5.68
CA MET A 49 -6.08 5.49 -7.05
C MET A 49 -4.96 5.68 -8.07
N LYS A 50 -3.91 6.46 -7.73
CA LYS A 50 -2.90 6.89 -8.71
C LYS A 50 -1.58 6.12 -8.64
N CYS A 51 -1.26 5.52 -7.49
CA CYS A 51 0.08 5.02 -7.17
C CYS A 51 0.08 3.52 -6.86
N THR A 52 -1.06 2.84 -7.01
CA THR A 52 -1.16 1.41 -6.75
C THR A 52 -1.86 0.67 -7.90
N THR A 53 -1.59 -0.62 -8.00
CA THR A 53 -2.27 -1.57 -8.89
C THR A 53 -2.94 -2.68 -8.07
N GLY A 54 -3.73 -3.53 -8.73
CA GLY A 54 -4.47 -4.62 -8.10
C GLY A 54 -5.93 -4.26 -7.83
N ASN A 55 -6.80 -5.27 -7.76
CA ASN A 55 -8.24 -5.08 -7.63
C ASN A 55 -8.65 -5.05 -6.15
N LEU A 56 -8.62 -6.21 -5.47
CA LEU A 56 -8.98 -6.38 -4.06
C LEU A 56 -7.91 -5.83 -3.11
N LEU A 57 -6.65 -6.16 -3.38
CA LEU A 57 -5.49 -5.67 -2.63
C LEU A 57 -4.65 -4.77 -3.52
N LYS A 58 -4.11 -3.71 -2.92
CA LYS A 58 -3.36 -2.65 -3.59
C LYS A 58 -1.87 -2.81 -3.37
N ILE A 59 -1.11 -2.85 -4.45
CA ILE A 59 0.36 -2.93 -4.41
C ILE A 59 0.88 -1.64 -5.04
N PRO A 60 1.83 -0.91 -4.40
CA PRO A 60 2.44 0.25 -5.02
C PRO A 60 3.01 -0.09 -6.39
N MET A 61 2.77 0.75 -7.37
CA MET A 61 3.33 0.58 -8.71
C MET A 61 4.43 1.61 -8.94
N THR A 62 5.55 1.18 -9.52
CA THR A 62 6.66 2.07 -9.84
C THR A 62 6.19 3.18 -10.77
N ARG A 63 6.48 4.43 -10.38
CA ARG A 63 6.19 5.63 -11.15
C ARG A 63 7.44 6.50 -11.27
N HIS A 64 7.73 6.94 -12.49
CA HIS A 64 8.91 7.75 -12.77
C HIS A 64 8.86 9.14 -12.13
N ASP A 65 7.67 9.70 -11.94
CA ASP A 65 7.45 11.03 -11.32
C ASP A 65 7.49 11.00 -9.78
N MET A 66 7.62 9.83 -9.17
CA MET A 66 7.61 9.64 -7.71
C MET A 66 8.92 9.13 -7.14
N LYS A 67 9.99 9.10 -7.92
CA LYS A 67 11.28 8.48 -7.50
C LYS A 67 11.75 8.96 -6.12
N ASP A 68 11.60 10.26 -5.84
CA ASP A 68 12.04 10.90 -4.59
C ASP A 68 10.91 10.97 -3.52
N GLU A 69 9.71 10.48 -3.85
CA GLU A 69 8.49 10.60 -3.03
C GLU A 69 8.16 9.31 -2.27
N TRP A 70 8.65 8.15 -2.71
CA TRP A 70 8.28 6.86 -2.11
C TRP A 70 8.65 6.75 -0.63
N GLU A 71 9.82 7.24 -0.23
CA GLU A 71 10.21 7.31 1.19
C GLU A 71 9.26 8.22 1.99
N HIS A 72 8.79 9.31 1.39
CA HIS A 72 7.85 10.24 2.02
C HIS A 72 6.49 9.59 2.27
N VAL A 73 5.98 8.78 1.33
CA VAL A 73 4.75 8.01 1.54
C VAL A 73 4.87 7.11 2.78
N ALA A 74 6.01 6.41 2.93
CA ALA A 74 6.25 5.58 4.11
C ALA A 74 6.34 6.42 5.40
N LYS A 75 6.95 7.61 5.36
CA LYS A 75 7.03 8.52 6.51
C LYS A 75 5.64 8.99 6.96
N VAL A 76 4.79 9.40 6.01
CA VAL A 76 3.39 9.76 6.27
C VAL A 76 2.69 8.59 6.95
N MET A 77 2.85 7.37 6.43
CA MET A 77 2.24 6.17 7.02
C MET A 77 2.65 5.94 8.48
N VAL A 78 3.96 5.97 8.76
CA VAL A 78 4.50 5.76 10.10
C VAL A 78 3.95 6.78 11.08
N ILE A 79 3.94 8.05 10.68
CA ILE A 79 3.51 9.16 11.54
C ILE A 79 2.00 9.12 11.76
N CYS A 80 1.21 8.87 10.71
CA CYS A 80 -0.24 8.72 10.83
C CYS A 80 -0.62 7.58 11.76
N TYR A 81 0.03 6.42 11.62
CA TYR A 81 -0.23 5.28 12.48
C TYR A 81 0.18 5.56 13.93
N ASN A 82 1.36 6.14 14.13
CA ASN A 82 1.89 6.38 15.47
C ASN A 82 1.11 7.47 16.22
N MET A 83 0.65 8.52 15.54
CA MET A 83 -0.08 9.64 16.15
C MET A 83 -1.58 9.39 16.29
N VAL A 84 -2.23 8.92 15.23
CA VAL A 84 -3.71 8.89 15.14
C VAL A 84 -4.27 7.51 14.83
N LYS A 85 -3.43 6.47 14.81
CA LYS A 85 -3.82 5.06 14.56
C LYS A 85 -4.52 4.85 13.22
N TYR A 86 -4.20 5.70 12.24
CA TYR A 86 -4.71 5.59 10.88
C TYR A 86 -3.72 4.77 10.01
N PHE A 87 -4.22 3.77 9.29
CA PHE A 87 -3.43 2.93 8.39
C PHE A 87 -4.18 2.71 7.06
N PRO A 88 -3.50 2.72 5.89
CA PRO A 88 -4.16 2.44 4.61
C PRO A 88 -4.46 0.94 4.45
N ILE A 89 -5.69 0.55 4.74
CA ILE A 89 -6.12 -0.87 4.86
C ILE A 89 -6.10 -1.63 3.53
N LEU A 90 -6.23 -0.96 2.39
CA LEU A 90 -6.36 -1.60 1.08
C LEU A 90 -5.07 -2.17 0.51
N MET A 91 -3.93 -1.85 1.12
CA MET A 91 -2.61 -2.31 0.68
C MET A 91 -2.48 -3.84 0.79
N ALA A 92 -1.60 -4.49 0.03
CA ALA A 92 -1.43 -5.94 0.09
C ALA A 92 -0.58 -6.39 1.30
N LYS A 93 -1.07 -7.38 2.06
CA LYS A 93 -0.35 -7.96 3.21
C LYS A 93 1.02 -8.52 2.85
N PRO A 94 1.16 -9.31 1.76
CA PRO A 94 2.48 -9.83 1.42
C PRO A 94 3.46 -8.69 1.09
N PHE A 95 3.02 -7.60 0.45
CA PHE A 95 3.91 -6.46 0.20
C PHE A 95 4.47 -5.85 1.50
N PHE A 96 3.62 -5.61 2.50
CA PHE A 96 4.09 -5.08 3.79
C PHE A 96 4.95 -6.07 4.57
N SER A 97 4.56 -7.33 4.56
CA SER A 97 5.34 -8.40 5.17
C SER A 97 6.74 -8.43 4.57
N TYR A 98 6.85 -8.24 3.25
CA TYR A 98 8.14 -8.19 2.56
C TYR A 98 8.98 -7.00 3.00
N CYS A 99 8.38 -5.80 3.04
CA CYS A 99 9.08 -4.59 3.51
C CYS A 99 9.57 -4.72 4.97
N LEU A 100 8.87 -5.51 5.80
CA LEU A 100 9.24 -5.80 7.18
C LEU A 100 10.25 -6.96 7.32
N GLY A 101 10.60 -7.64 6.23
CA GLY A 101 11.45 -8.83 6.23
C GLY A 101 10.77 -10.07 6.81
N LEU A 102 9.43 -10.12 6.76
CA LEU A 102 8.60 -11.22 7.25
C LEU A 102 8.27 -12.20 6.12
N ASP A 103 7.96 -13.44 6.50
CA ASP A 103 7.65 -14.50 5.55
C ASP A 103 6.31 -14.29 4.81
N LEU A 104 6.30 -14.61 3.52
CA LEU A 104 5.28 -14.23 2.54
C LEU A 104 4.41 -15.40 2.06
N PHE A 105 4.86 -16.64 2.28
CA PHE A 105 4.40 -17.82 1.56
C PHE A 105 2.89 -18.08 1.64
N SER A 106 2.23 -17.77 2.75
CA SER A 106 0.82 -18.13 2.97
C SER A 106 -0.20 -17.18 2.32
N THR A 107 0.22 -16.01 1.84
CA THR A 107 -0.72 -14.94 1.40
C THR A 107 -0.65 -14.61 -0.09
N PHE A 108 0.23 -15.29 -0.83
CA PHE A 108 0.53 -14.94 -2.22
C PHE A 108 -0.61 -15.15 -3.23
N LEU A 109 -1.58 -16.03 -2.95
CA LEU A 109 -2.73 -16.20 -3.83
C LEU A 109 -3.80 -15.11 -3.64
N GLU A 110 -3.73 -14.34 -2.55
CA GLU A 110 -4.66 -13.24 -2.29
C GLU A 110 -4.45 -12.04 -3.22
N THR A 111 -3.39 -12.06 -4.04
CA THR A 111 -3.01 -10.94 -4.90
C THR A 111 -3.50 -11.04 -6.33
N PHE A 112 -4.07 -12.19 -6.68
CA PHE A 112 -4.77 -12.37 -7.94
C PHE A 112 -6.11 -11.64 -7.91
N SER A 113 -6.60 -11.23 -9.08
CA SER A 113 -8.01 -10.86 -9.24
C SER A 113 -8.92 -12.04 -8.88
N ILE A 114 -10.22 -11.79 -8.76
CA ILE A 114 -11.18 -12.87 -8.47
C ILE A 114 -11.11 -13.92 -9.58
N GLU A 115 -11.08 -13.47 -10.83
CA GLU A 115 -11.00 -14.30 -12.03
C GLU A 115 -9.68 -15.08 -12.09
N GLU A 116 -8.55 -14.40 -11.89
CA GLU A 116 -7.23 -15.02 -11.84
C GLU A 116 -7.12 -16.05 -10.71
N LYS A 117 -7.76 -15.79 -9.57
CA LYS A 117 -7.78 -16.70 -8.43
C LYS A 117 -8.57 -17.96 -8.73
N GLU A 118 -9.71 -17.86 -9.40
CA GLU A 118 -10.48 -19.03 -9.84
C GLU A 118 -9.65 -19.90 -10.80
N ILE A 119 -8.95 -19.29 -11.76
CA ILE A 119 -8.04 -19.99 -12.68
C ILE A 119 -6.92 -20.68 -11.89
N ALA A 120 -6.27 -19.96 -10.97
CA ALA A 120 -5.18 -20.49 -10.15
C ALA A 120 -5.63 -21.67 -9.27
N GLU A 121 -6.80 -21.56 -8.62
CA GLU A 121 -7.37 -22.62 -7.78
C GLU A 121 -7.74 -23.87 -8.59
N GLN A 122 -8.35 -23.69 -9.77
CA GLN A 122 -8.64 -24.79 -10.69
C GLN A 122 -7.36 -25.44 -11.20
N ALA A 123 -6.36 -24.66 -11.59
CA ALA A 123 -5.05 -25.14 -12.04
C ALA A 123 -4.31 -25.93 -10.96
N MET A 124 -4.45 -25.56 -9.68
CA MET A 124 -3.90 -26.32 -8.57
C MET A 124 -4.65 -27.63 -8.29
N LYS A 125 -5.93 -27.73 -8.66
CA LYS A 125 -6.77 -28.89 -8.39
C LYS A 125 -6.71 -29.93 -9.52
N ASP A 126 -6.81 -29.47 -10.76
CA ASP A 126 -6.84 -30.30 -11.96
C ASP A 126 -6.29 -29.51 -13.16
N PHE A 127 -4.97 -29.50 -13.28
CA PHE A 127 -4.29 -28.75 -14.33
C PHE A 127 -4.62 -29.29 -15.73
N GLN A 128 -4.79 -30.61 -15.91
CA GLN A 128 -5.06 -31.19 -17.23
C GLN A 128 -6.32 -30.60 -17.85
N THR A 129 -7.37 -30.48 -17.05
CA THR A 129 -8.67 -29.98 -17.52
C THR A 129 -8.64 -28.49 -17.89
N ILE A 130 -7.85 -27.67 -17.19
CA ILE A 130 -7.81 -26.22 -17.43
C ILE A 130 -6.70 -25.79 -18.41
N SER A 131 -5.63 -26.57 -18.54
CA SER A 131 -4.43 -26.20 -19.33
C SER A 131 -4.69 -25.89 -20.80
N GLY A 132 -5.72 -26.51 -21.39
CA GLY A 132 -6.12 -26.26 -22.79
C GLY A 132 -7.16 -25.16 -22.98
N ARG A 133 -7.62 -24.51 -21.90
CA ARG A 133 -8.63 -23.45 -21.99
C ARG A 133 -7.97 -22.12 -22.28
N GLU A 134 -8.63 -21.29 -23.10
CA GLU A 134 -8.18 -19.95 -23.48
C GLU A 134 -7.88 -19.09 -22.25
N GLU A 135 -8.77 -19.08 -21.25
CA GLU A 135 -8.59 -18.37 -19.98
C GLU A 135 -7.27 -18.70 -19.25
N CYS A 136 -6.80 -19.95 -19.33
CA CYS A 136 -5.55 -20.37 -18.71
C CYS A 136 -4.34 -19.93 -19.53
N LEU A 137 -4.43 -20.05 -20.86
CA LEU A 137 -3.38 -19.61 -21.77
C LEU A 137 -3.19 -18.10 -21.70
N ASP A 138 -4.28 -17.34 -21.71
CA ASP A 138 -4.30 -15.88 -21.56
C ASP A 138 -3.69 -15.45 -20.23
N PHE A 139 -3.99 -16.17 -19.14
CA PHE A 139 -3.38 -15.94 -17.84
C PHE A 139 -1.85 -16.13 -17.90
N LEU A 140 -1.39 -17.26 -18.45
CA LEU A 140 0.04 -17.55 -18.55
C LEU A 140 0.78 -16.53 -19.42
N GLU A 141 0.18 -16.12 -20.54
CA GLU A 141 0.73 -15.10 -21.42
C GLU A 141 0.76 -13.71 -20.76
N THR A 142 -0.35 -13.31 -20.13
CA THR A 142 -0.48 -12.03 -19.41
C THR A 142 0.58 -11.87 -18.32
N HIS A 143 0.94 -12.97 -17.65
CA HIS A 143 1.95 -13.00 -16.60
C HIS A 143 3.37 -13.30 -17.09
N ASP A 144 3.59 -13.35 -18.41
CA ASP A 144 4.89 -13.62 -19.06
C ASP A 144 5.52 -14.95 -18.60
N VAL A 145 4.68 -15.99 -18.45
CA VAL A 145 5.13 -17.34 -18.10
C VAL A 145 5.72 -18.01 -19.34
N LYS A 146 7.06 -18.07 -19.40
CA LYS A 146 7.79 -18.65 -20.55
C LYS A 146 8.08 -20.13 -20.43
N LEU A 147 7.89 -20.70 -19.24
CA LEU A 147 8.18 -22.11 -18.97
C LEU A 147 6.97 -22.98 -19.36
N PHE A 148 7.24 -24.20 -19.83
CA PHE A 148 6.17 -25.16 -20.10
C PHE A 148 5.55 -25.65 -18.79
N VAL A 149 4.29 -25.26 -18.55
CA VAL A 149 3.57 -25.57 -17.31
C VAL A 149 3.02 -26.99 -17.36
N THR A 150 3.17 -27.72 -16.26
CA THR A 150 2.74 -29.10 -16.06
C THR A 150 2.14 -29.25 -14.67
N GLU A 151 1.43 -30.35 -14.39
CA GLU A 151 0.94 -30.66 -13.03
C GLU A 151 2.05 -30.61 -11.97
N ALA A 152 3.27 -31.02 -12.33
CA ALA A 152 4.39 -31.07 -11.41
C ALA A 152 4.92 -29.67 -11.03
N ASN A 153 4.76 -28.67 -11.90
CA ASN A 153 5.34 -27.33 -11.69
C ASN A 153 4.30 -26.21 -11.53
N VAL A 154 3.01 -26.44 -11.83
CA VAL A 154 1.96 -25.41 -11.81
C VAL A 154 1.91 -24.62 -10.51
N ARG A 155 2.04 -25.31 -9.36
CA ARG A 155 2.08 -24.65 -8.04
C ARG A 155 3.26 -23.69 -7.93
N LYS A 156 4.44 -24.13 -8.37
CA LYS A 156 5.65 -23.32 -8.32
C LYS A 156 5.53 -22.12 -9.26
N THR A 157 5.03 -22.32 -10.47
CA THR A 157 4.78 -21.27 -11.46
C THR A 157 3.84 -20.19 -10.92
N LEU A 158 2.71 -20.57 -10.34
CA LEU A 158 1.75 -19.62 -9.76
C LEU A 158 2.37 -18.81 -8.61
N LEU A 159 3.21 -19.43 -7.78
CA LEU A 159 3.94 -18.73 -6.73
C LEU A 159 4.97 -17.75 -7.30
N GLU A 160 5.68 -18.13 -8.36
CA GLU A 160 6.64 -17.24 -9.04
C GLU A 160 5.94 -16.02 -9.66
N VAL A 161 4.77 -16.22 -10.27
CA VAL A 161 3.94 -15.13 -10.80
C VAL A 161 3.53 -14.16 -9.70
N SER A 162 2.98 -14.66 -8.58
CA SER A 162 2.62 -13.80 -7.43
C SER A 162 3.85 -13.07 -6.88
N HIS A 163 4.97 -13.78 -6.71
CA HIS A 163 6.20 -13.20 -6.20
C HIS A 163 6.72 -12.07 -7.10
N LYS A 164 6.69 -12.24 -8.42
CA LYS A 164 7.05 -11.19 -9.37
C LYS A 164 6.24 -9.92 -9.13
N LYS A 165 4.91 -10.04 -9.08
CA LYS A 165 3.98 -8.91 -8.93
C LYS A 165 4.10 -8.15 -7.61
N ILE A 166 4.43 -8.84 -6.51
CA ILE A 166 4.39 -8.25 -5.15
C ILE A 166 5.76 -7.89 -4.62
N VAL A 167 6.79 -8.61 -5.05
CA VAL A 167 8.15 -8.47 -4.50
C VAL A 167 9.06 -7.83 -5.53
N GLN A 168 9.05 -8.33 -6.77
CA GLN A 168 10.00 -7.88 -7.79
C GLN A 168 9.58 -6.56 -8.44
N ASP A 169 8.33 -6.46 -8.88
CA ASP A 169 7.81 -5.26 -9.56
C ASP A 169 7.87 -3.99 -8.68
N PRO A 170 7.50 -4.05 -7.39
CA PRO A 170 7.63 -2.90 -6.49
C PRO A 170 8.92 -2.92 -5.67
N ALA A 171 9.96 -3.69 -6.05
CA ALA A 171 11.18 -3.87 -5.25
C ALA A 171 11.82 -2.54 -4.84
N TYR A 172 11.94 -1.58 -5.77
CA TYR A 172 12.46 -0.24 -5.47
C TYR A 172 11.64 0.49 -4.40
N ILE A 173 10.31 0.39 -4.46
CA ILE A 173 9.41 1.00 -3.48
C ILE A 173 9.57 0.31 -2.13
N ALA A 174 9.64 -1.02 -2.14
CA ALA A 174 9.88 -1.82 -0.94
C ALA A 174 11.21 -1.43 -0.27
N GLU A 175 12.28 -1.21 -1.03
CA GLU A 175 13.57 -0.72 -0.52
C GLU A 175 13.43 0.66 0.15
N CYS A 176 12.74 1.60 -0.52
CA CYS A 176 12.46 2.93 0.04
C CYS A 176 11.65 2.85 1.35
N TRP A 177 10.73 1.88 1.45
CA TRP A 177 9.84 1.74 2.60
C TRP A 177 10.50 0.98 3.76
N SER A 178 11.32 -0.03 3.48
CA SER A 178 11.84 -1.00 4.46
C SER A 178 12.60 -0.35 5.62
N SER A 179 13.33 0.73 5.38
CA SER A 179 14.04 1.46 6.44
C SER A 179 13.08 2.29 7.31
N VAL A 180 12.06 2.88 6.69
CA VAL A 180 11.12 3.80 7.31
C VAL A 180 10.07 3.06 8.14
N ILE A 181 9.49 2.00 7.60
CA ILE A 181 8.36 1.30 8.24
C ILE A 181 8.75 0.57 9.54
N LYS A 182 10.05 0.36 9.78
CA LYS A 182 10.56 -0.11 11.08
C LYS A 182 10.23 0.87 12.21
N GLY A 183 9.94 2.13 11.90
CA GLY A 183 9.44 3.13 12.83
C GLY A 183 7.97 2.96 13.22
N LEU A 184 7.22 2.03 12.61
CA LEU A 184 5.85 1.72 13.02
C LEU A 184 5.86 1.11 14.43
N LYS A 185 5.19 1.77 15.38
CA LYS A 185 5.00 1.24 16.74
C LYS A 185 3.81 0.27 16.75
N LEU A 186 3.97 -0.85 16.04
CA LEU A 186 2.97 -1.92 15.96
C LEU A 186 2.97 -2.75 17.26
N PRO A 187 1.81 -3.14 17.78
CA PRO A 187 1.74 -4.21 18.77
C PRO A 187 2.19 -5.53 18.11
N GLN A 188 3.11 -6.25 18.76
CA GLN A 188 3.80 -7.43 18.23
C GLN A 188 2.84 -8.58 17.80
N GLU A 189 1.63 -8.62 18.35
CA GLU A 189 0.62 -9.65 18.09
C GLU A 189 -0.53 -9.23 17.17
N ASP A 190 -0.69 -7.94 16.88
CA ASP A 190 -1.94 -7.42 16.31
C ASP A 190 -1.92 -7.32 14.79
N TRP A 191 -0.76 -7.15 14.14
CA TRP A 191 -0.74 -6.87 12.70
C TRP A 191 -1.33 -8.01 11.85
N MET A 192 -1.16 -9.27 12.26
CA MET A 192 -1.78 -10.43 11.59
C MET A 192 -3.25 -10.62 11.97
N LYS A 193 -3.65 -10.23 13.19
CA LYS A 193 -5.03 -10.39 13.72
C LYS A 193 -5.95 -9.26 13.26
N CYS A 194 -5.41 -8.05 13.06
CA CYS A 194 -6.17 -6.85 12.72
C CYS A 194 -6.41 -6.67 11.20
N TRP A 195 -5.71 -7.46 10.40
CA TRP A 195 -5.76 -7.46 8.95
C TRP A 195 -6.74 -8.52 8.43
N PRO A 196 -7.83 -8.23 7.69
CA PRO A 196 -8.65 -7.01 7.57
C PRO A 196 -9.83 -6.99 8.57
N ALA A 197 -9.94 -7.96 9.48
CA ALA A 197 -11.16 -8.22 10.25
C ALA A 197 -11.50 -7.16 11.32
N SER A 198 -10.53 -6.34 11.77
CA SER A 198 -10.77 -5.34 12.84
C SER A 198 -10.76 -3.88 12.38
N LEU A 199 -10.38 -3.62 11.12
CA LEU A 199 -10.24 -2.27 10.57
C LEU A 199 -11.34 -1.90 9.56
N LEU A 200 -12.20 -2.87 9.21
CA LEU A 200 -13.41 -2.69 8.37
C LEU A 200 -14.59 -2.02 9.09
N HIS A 201 -14.37 -1.33 10.23
CA HIS A 201 -15.38 -0.48 10.82
C HIS A 201 -15.09 0.98 10.48
N PRO A 202 -15.91 1.64 9.64
CA PRO A 202 -15.82 3.08 9.37
C PRO A 202 -16.08 3.99 10.60
N GLY A 203 -16.14 3.43 11.82
CA GLY A 203 -16.83 4.05 12.94
C GLY A 203 -16.16 3.96 14.32
N ARG A 204 -14.91 3.48 14.46
CA ARG A 204 -14.20 3.57 15.75
C ARG A 204 -12.80 4.18 15.59
N LEU A 205 -12.83 5.51 15.52
CA LEU A 205 -11.68 6.38 15.73
C LEU A 205 -11.40 6.45 17.24
N LEU A 206 -10.19 6.08 17.66
CA LEU A 206 -9.75 6.36 19.04
C LEU A 206 -9.47 7.86 19.19
N PRO A 207 -9.89 8.51 20.30
CA PRO A 207 -9.66 9.94 20.51
C PRO A 207 -8.17 10.23 20.69
N CYS A 208 -7.66 11.20 19.94
CA CYS A 208 -6.28 11.68 20.03
C CYS A 208 -6.14 12.57 21.29
N TYR A 209 -5.19 12.24 22.17
CA TYR A 209 -4.82 13.07 23.32
C TYR A 209 -3.61 13.95 22.99
N ASN A 210 -3.76 15.26 23.23
CA ASN A 210 -2.77 16.34 23.38
C ASN A 210 -1.29 16.07 23.00
N MET A 211 -0.76 16.79 22.00
CA MET A 211 0.69 16.98 21.80
C MET A 211 1.10 18.46 21.90
N ARG A 212 2.21 18.74 22.59
CA ARG A 212 2.84 20.06 22.77
C ARG A 212 4.08 20.20 21.86
N SER A 213 4.31 21.40 21.32
CA SER A 213 5.32 21.75 20.30
C SER A 213 6.65 22.28 20.89
N THR A 214 7.77 21.99 20.21
CA THR A 214 9.05 22.72 20.30
C THR A 214 9.78 22.65 18.94
N ARG A 215 10.34 23.79 18.51
CA ARG A 215 10.70 24.15 17.13
C ARG A 215 12.11 23.71 16.67
N GLU A 216 12.20 23.03 15.53
CA GLU A 216 13.30 23.13 14.52
C GLU A 216 12.82 22.52 13.18
N LYS A 217 13.04 23.22 12.04
CA LYS A 217 12.27 23.00 10.79
C LYS A 217 13.08 22.32 9.68
N ILE A 218 12.63 21.14 9.24
CA ILE A 218 12.96 20.55 7.93
C ILE A 218 11.63 20.27 7.19
N ARG A 219 11.48 20.79 5.97
CA ARG A 219 10.25 20.69 5.16
C ARG A 219 10.42 19.68 4.03
N PHE A 220 9.40 18.86 3.79
CA PHE A 220 9.29 18.02 2.60
C PHE A 220 7.97 18.33 1.86
N LEU A 221 8.02 18.31 0.51
CA LEU A 221 6.89 18.59 -0.37
C LEU A 221 6.52 17.32 -1.14
N ILE A 222 5.29 16.81 -0.99
CA ILE A 222 4.77 15.75 -1.87
C ILE A 222 3.80 16.37 -2.87
N PHE A 223 4.06 16.20 -4.17
CA PHE A 223 3.16 16.60 -5.25
C PHE A 223 2.50 15.37 -5.89
N LEU A 224 1.28 15.02 -5.49
CA LEU A 224 0.44 14.10 -6.28
C LEU A 224 -0.25 14.90 -7.41
N ARG A 225 0.51 15.27 -8.44
CA ARG A 225 -0.06 15.95 -9.62
C ARG A 225 -1.13 15.06 -10.26
N SER A 226 -2.28 15.64 -10.57
CA SER A 226 -3.15 15.10 -11.63
C SER A 226 -2.50 15.48 -12.96
N LEU A 227 -2.24 14.49 -13.81
CA LEU A 227 -2.18 14.74 -15.24
C LEU A 227 -3.61 15.03 -15.74
#